data_AF-A0A955RAX9-F1
#
_entry.id   AF-A0A955RAX9-F1
#
_cell.length_a   1.000
_cell.length_b   1.000
_cell.length_c   1.000
_cell.angle_alpha   90.00
_cell.angle_beta   90.00
_cell.angle_gamma   90.00
#
_symmetry.space_group_name_H-M   'P 1'
#
loop_
_entity.id
_entity.type
_entity.pdbx_description
1 polymer ?
#
loop_
_entity_poly.entity_id
_entity_poly.type
_entity_poly.pdbx_seq_one_letter_code
_entity_poly.pdbx_strand_id
1 'polypeptide(L)'
;MTDPTHPVLAAVAAGLGARPRTLPPWLFYDSRGSELFEQITELPEYYLTRAEREILETRSDEIVRLASLGTDDPLHVVELGAGSATKTQLLLQAVLRIQGSCTFLPVDVSEAAL
;
A
#
# COMPACT_ATOMS: atom_id res chain seq x y z
N MET A 1 -11.97 14.92 20.62
CA MET A 1 -12.92 13.96 20.01
C MET A 1 -14.29 14.57 19.68
N THR A 2 -14.41 15.90 19.58
CA THR A 2 -15.68 16.62 19.33
C THR A 2 -15.58 17.59 18.14
N ASP A 3 -14.54 17.47 17.33
CA ASP A 3 -14.37 18.31 16.15
C ASP A 3 -15.22 17.76 14.99
N PRO A 4 -16.27 18.49 14.53
CA PRO A 4 -17.11 18.05 13.41
C PRO A 4 -16.36 17.95 12.07
N THR A 5 -15.14 18.49 11.98
CA THR A 5 -14.27 18.34 10.80
C THR A 5 -13.48 17.03 10.81
N HIS A 6 -13.56 16.24 11.88
CA HIS A 6 -12.88 14.96 11.96
C HIS A 6 -13.38 14.02 10.85
N PRO A 7 -12.51 13.53 9.94
CA PRO A 7 -12.92 12.83 8.73
C PRO A 7 -13.76 11.58 9.01
N VAL A 8 -13.49 10.89 10.13
CA VAL A 8 -14.30 9.75 10.58
C VAL A 8 -15.73 10.17 10.95
N LEU A 9 -15.91 11.26 11.70
CA LEU A 9 -17.25 11.69 12.13
C LEU A 9 -18.09 12.12 10.92
N ALA A 10 -17.51 12.86 10.00
CA ALA A 10 -18.16 13.26 8.76
C ALA A 10 -18.57 12.04 7.90
N ALA A 11 -17.65 11.08 7.72
CA ALA A 11 -17.92 9.86 6.95
C ALA A 11 -19.02 8.99 7.58
N VAL A 12 -18.99 8.79 8.89
CA VAL A 12 -19.99 7.99 9.62
C VAL A 12 -21.36 8.66 9.59
N ALA A 13 -21.43 9.97 9.83
CA ALA A 13 -22.70 10.71 9.79
C ALA A 13 -23.36 10.63 8.40
N ALA A 14 -22.60 10.86 7.34
CA ALA A 14 -23.08 10.76 5.96
C ALA A 14 -23.52 9.32 5.61
N GLY A 15 -22.68 8.33 5.93
CA GLY A 15 -22.90 6.94 5.57
C GLY A 15 -24.09 6.29 6.28
N LEU A 16 -24.26 6.56 7.58
CA LEU A 16 -25.39 6.02 8.36
C LEU A 16 -26.72 6.75 8.10
N GLY A 17 -26.66 7.99 7.59
CA GLY A 17 -27.82 8.76 7.15
C GLY A 17 -28.34 8.37 5.76
N ALA A 18 -27.53 7.70 4.94
CA ALA A 18 -27.89 7.30 3.58
C ALA A 18 -28.87 6.09 3.53
N ARG A 19 -29.51 5.90 2.37
CA ARG A 19 -30.29 4.70 2.04
C ARG A 19 -29.93 4.21 0.63
N PRO A 20 -29.23 3.06 0.49
CA PRO A 20 -28.77 2.17 1.56
C PRO A 20 -27.67 2.80 2.43
N ARG A 21 -27.53 2.31 3.67
CA ARG A 21 -26.45 2.72 4.58
C ARG A 21 -25.12 2.15 4.08
N THR A 22 -24.07 2.94 4.15
CA THR A 22 -22.71 2.54 3.76
C THR A 22 -21.68 3.13 4.71
N LEU A 23 -20.49 2.55 4.77
CA LEU A 23 -19.32 3.15 5.41
C LEU A 23 -18.12 3.00 4.47
N PRO A 24 -17.21 3.97 4.40
CA PRO A 24 -16.06 3.87 3.53
C PRO A 24 -15.06 2.83 4.07
N PRO A 25 -14.40 2.06 3.19
CA PRO A 25 -13.55 0.92 3.58
C PRO A 25 -12.25 1.34 4.28
N TRP A 26 -11.79 2.59 4.14
CA TRP A 26 -10.59 3.05 4.85
C TRP A 26 -10.77 3.03 6.38
N LEU A 27 -12.01 3.02 6.87
CA LEU A 27 -12.33 2.83 8.29
C LEU A 27 -12.03 1.41 8.79
N PHE A 28 -11.75 0.45 7.91
CA PHE A 28 -11.29 -0.88 8.33
C PHE A 28 -9.85 -0.88 8.84
N TYR A 29 -9.03 0.13 8.56
CA TYR A 29 -7.57 0.07 8.80
C TYR A 29 -7.13 0.87 10.04
N ASP A 30 -7.86 0.70 11.14
CA ASP A 30 -7.28 0.99 12.46
C ASP A 30 -6.22 -0.07 12.82
N SER A 31 -5.52 0.07 13.95
CA SER A 31 -4.46 -0.88 14.33
C SER A 31 -4.93 -2.34 14.29
N ARG A 32 -6.15 -2.61 14.77
CA ARG A 32 -6.68 -3.97 14.83
C ARG A 32 -7.07 -4.48 13.46
N GLY A 33 -7.71 -3.66 12.65
CA GLY A 33 -8.14 -4.05 11.33
C GLY A 33 -6.99 -4.20 10.35
N SER A 34 -5.89 -3.45 10.52
CA SER A 34 -4.64 -3.69 9.82
C SER A 34 -4.02 -5.04 10.18
N GLU A 35 -3.97 -5.41 11.47
CA GLU A 35 -3.53 -6.77 11.88
C GLU A 35 -4.41 -7.88 11.28
N LEU A 36 -5.73 -7.66 11.23
CA LEU A 36 -6.64 -8.61 10.61
C LEU A 36 -6.41 -8.72 9.11
N PHE A 37 -6.11 -7.61 8.42
CA PHE A 37 -5.76 -7.63 7.01
C PHE A 37 -4.47 -8.43 6.76
N GLU A 38 -3.44 -8.26 7.57
CA GLU A 38 -2.22 -9.07 7.49
C GLU A 38 -2.47 -10.57 7.77
N GLN A 39 -3.50 -10.92 8.55
CA GLN A 39 -3.91 -12.33 8.66
C GLN A 39 -4.69 -12.81 7.43
N ILE A 40 -5.49 -11.94 6.83
CA ILE A 40 -6.23 -12.24 5.60
C ILE A 40 -5.26 -12.53 4.45
N THR A 41 -4.13 -11.81 4.34
CA THR A 41 -3.14 -12.01 3.26
C THR A 41 -2.51 -13.41 3.25
N GLU A 42 -2.52 -14.10 4.39
CA GLU A 42 -2.00 -15.46 4.56
C GLU A 42 -3.04 -16.56 4.30
N LEU A 43 -4.32 -16.21 4.15
CA LEU A 43 -5.38 -17.20 3.92
C LEU A 43 -5.23 -17.89 2.54
N PRO A 44 -5.46 -19.21 2.45
CA PRO A 44 -5.33 -19.91 1.18
C PRO A 44 -6.29 -19.37 0.11
N GLU A 45 -7.48 -18.92 0.50
CA GLU A 45 -8.49 -18.32 -0.40
C GLU A 45 -8.08 -16.93 -0.89
N TYR A 46 -7.28 -16.19 -0.12
CA TYR A 46 -6.82 -14.84 -0.45
C TYR A 46 -5.48 -14.88 -1.20
N TYR A 47 -5.51 -15.37 -2.44
CA TYR A 47 -4.29 -15.58 -3.22
C TYR A 47 -3.59 -14.29 -3.67
N LEU A 48 -4.27 -13.14 -3.59
CA LEU A 48 -3.82 -11.87 -4.20
C LEU A 48 -2.42 -11.46 -3.74
N THR A 49 -2.16 -11.48 -2.43
CA THR A 49 -0.85 -11.08 -1.88
C THR A 49 0.27 -12.02 -2.36
N ARG A 50 -0.01 -13.32 -2.43
CA ARG A 50 0.97 -14.32 -2.91
C ARG A 50 1.26 -14.18 -4.40
N ALA A 51 0.23 -13.97 -5.21
CA ALA A 51 0.38 -13.80 -6.66
C ALA A 51 1.13 -12.50 -7.00
N GLU A 52 0.81 -11.39 -6.33
CA GLU A 52 1.54 -10.14 -6.51
C GLU A 52 3.01 -10.27 -6.10
N ARG A 53 3.27 -10.95 -4.97
CA ARG A 53 4.63 -11.24 -4.52
C ARG A 53 5.39 -12.07 -5.57
N GLU A 54 4.80 -13.13 -6.12
CA GLU A 54 5.42 -13.95 -7.17
C GLU A 54 5.79 -13.11 -8.41
N ILE A 55 4.90 -12.21 -8.83
CA ILE A 55 5.16 -11.29 -9.94
C ILE A 55 6.35 -10.38 -9.60
N LEU A 56 6.37 -9.77 -8.40
CA LEU A 56 7.46 -8.88 -8.01
C LEU A 56 8.79 -9.63 -7.86
N GLU A 57 8.80 -10.83 -7.29
CA GLU A 57 10.00 -11.67 -7.19
C GLU A 57 10.57 -12.00 -8.57
N THR A 58 9.71 -12.27 -9.55
CA THR A 58 10.15 -12.70 -10.89
C THR A 58 10.36 -11.56 -11.89
N ARG A 59 9.75 -10.39 -11.68
CA ARG A 59 9.69 -9.30 -12.67
C ARG A 59 10.25 -7.97 -12.22
N SER A 60 10.66 -7.79 -10.95
CA SER A 60 11.16 -6.49 -10.47
C SER A 60 12.31 -5.94 -11.32
N ASP A 61 13.26 -6.78 -11.72
CA ASP A 61 14.38 -6.40 -12.59
C ASP A 61 13.92 -5.90 -13.99
N GLU A 62 12.89 -6.54 -14.56
CA GLU A 62 12.29 -6.13 -15.84
C GLU A 62 11.54 -4.80 -15.69
N ILE A 63 10.75 -4.66 -14.62
CA ILE A 63 10.03 -3.43 -14.28
C ILE A 63 11.00 -2.26 -14.17
N VAL A 64 12.10 -2.42 -13.44
CA VAL A 64 13.12 -1.38 -13.26
C VAL A 64 13.76 -0.99 -14.59
N ARG A 65 14.17 -1.97 -15.40
CA ARG A 65 14.78 -1.68 -16.71
C ARG A 65 13.84 -0.91 -17.64
N LEU A 66 12.55 -1.25 -17.65
CA LEU A 66 11.55 -0.56 -18.44
C LEU A 66 11.27 0.85 -17.90
N ALA A 67 11.20 1.02 -16.58
CA ALA A 67 10.97 2.31 -15.94
C ALA A 67 12.13 3.30 -16.15
N SER A 68 13.35 2.80 -16.30
CA SER A 68 14.54 3.63 -16.57
C SER A 68 14.75 3.94 -18.06
N LEU A 69 13.88 3.51 -18.98
CA LEU A 69 14.10 3.76 -20.41
C LEU A 69 14.04 5.27 -20.73
N GLY A 70 15.09 5.76 -21.38
CA GLY A 70 15.16 7.14 -21.85
C GLY A 70 15.56 8.16 -20.79
N THR A 71 16.02 7.71 -19.62
CA THR A 71 16.58 8.58 -18.57
C THR A 71 17.79 7.93 -17.89
N ASP A 72 18.76 8.75 -17.52
CA ASP A 72 19.88 8.35 -16.65
C ASP A 72 19.62 8.72 -15.18
N ASP A 73 18.49 9.39 -14.89
CA ASP A 73 18.13 9.78 -13.53
C ASP A 73 17.78 8.54 -12.67
N PRO A 74 18.17 8.54 -11.38
CA PRO A 74 17.75 7.49 -10.44
C PRO A 74 16.23 7.40 -10.32
N LEU A 75 15.70 6.18 -10.21
CA LEU A 75 14.28 5.98 -10.01
C LEU A 75 13.85 6.40 -8.60
N HIS A 76 12.68 7.03 -8.53
CA HIS A 76 11.97 7.30 -7.30
C HIS A 76 10.78 6.34 -7.20
N VAL A 77 10.69 5.59 -6.10
CA VAL A 77 9.60 4.66 -5.84
C VAL A 77 8.63 5.30 -4.85
N VAL A 78 7.41 5.55 -5.29
CA VAL A 78 6.31 6.06 -4.45
C VAL A 78 5.31 4.95 -4.25
N GLU A 79 5.09 4.54 -3.00
CA GLU A 79 4.15 3.48 -2.65
C GLU A 79 2.88 4.06 -2.02
N LEU A 80 1.73 3.78 -2.63
CA LEU A 80 0.43 4.25 -2.17
C LEU A 80 -0.27 3.12 -1.39
N GLY A 81 -0.39 3.28 -0.08
CA GLY A 81 -0.82 2.23 0.84
C GLY A 81 0.31 1.26 1.14
N ALA A 82 1.37 1.76 1.79
CA ALA A 82 2.59 1.00 2.02
C ALA A 82 2.40 -0.21 2.94
N GLY A 83 1.49 -0.14 3.92
CA GLY A 83 1.28 -1.23 4.87
C GLY A 83 2.60 -1.71 5.49
N SER A 84 2.90 -3.01 5.40
CA SER A 84 4.17 -3.59 5.87
C SER A 84 5.36 -3.41 4.91
N ALA A 85 5.14 -2.87 3.70
CA ALA A 85 6.11 -2.66 2.61
C ALA A 85 6.92 -3.91 2.19
N THR A 86 6.53 -5.10 2.64
CA THR A 86 7.27 -6.37 2.42
C THR A 86 7.40 -6.71 0.94
N LYS A 87 6.36 -6.44 0.15
CA LYS A 87 6.37 -6.60 -1.31
C LYS A 87 7.27 -5.57 -1.98
N THR A 88 7.19 -4.32 -1.55
CA THR A 88 7.93 -3.20 -2.15
C THR A 88 9.43 -3.34 -1.96
N GLN A 89 9.88 -3.99 -0.88
CA GLN A 89 11.28 -4.36 -0.71
C GLN A 89 11.86 -5.13 -1.90
N LEU A 90 11.09 -5.98 -2.59
CA LEU A 90 11.56 -6.72 -3.77
C LEU A 90 11.91 -5.77 -4.92
N LEU A 91 11.06 -4.76 -5.15
CA LEU A 91 11.28 -3.74 -6.16
C LEU A 91 12.43 -2.82 -5.79
N LEU A 92 12.49 -2.36 -4.53
CA LEU A 92 13.58 -1.52 -4.03
C LEU A 92 14.95 -2.21 -4.15
N GLN A 93 15.01 -3.51 -3.84
CA GLN A 93 16.22 -4.30 -4.04
C GLN A 93 16.63 -4.36 -5.52
N ALA A 94 15.68 -4.50 -6.45
CA ALA A 94 15.97 -4.47 -7.88
C ALA A 94 16.51 -3.09 -8.33
N VAL A 95 15.90 -2.00 -7.86
CA VAL A 95 16.37 -0.63 -8.14
C VAL A 95 17.81 -0.47 -7.63
N LEU A 96 18.08 -0.85 -6.38
CA LEU A 96 19.42 -0.77 -5.80
C LEU A 96 20.45 -1.63 -6.55
N ARG A 97 20.09 -2.84 -6.99
CA ARG A 97 20.98 -3.70 -7.79
C ARG A 97 21.32 -3.10 -9.15
N ILE A 98 20.37 -2.44 -9.81
CA ILE A 98 20.52 -1.96 -11.19
C ILE A 98 21.12 -0.55 -11.24
N GLN A 99 20.70 0.35 -10.35
CA GLN A 99 21.05 1.77 -10.38
C GLN A 99 21.97 2.21 -9.23
N GLY A 100 22.18 1.37 -8.21
CA GLY A 100 23.04 1.66 -7.06
C GLY A 100 22.49 2.67 -6.05
N SER A 101 21.38 3.34 -6.36
CA SER A 101 20.66 4.24 -5.43
C SER A 101 19.16 4.18 -5.69
N CYS A 102 18.36 4.50 -4.67
CA CYS A 102 16.90 4.51 -4.74
C CYS A 102 16.34 5.53 -3.75
N THR A 103 15.42 6.37 -4.20
CA THR A 103 14.60 7.21 -3.31
C THR A 103 13.26 6.51 -3.10
N PHE A 104 12.86 6.27 -1.85
CA PHE A 104 11.60 5.63 -1.51
C PHE A 104 10.70 6.58 -0.72
N LEU A 105 9.44 6.71 -1.15
CA LEU A 105 8.41 7.54 -0.51
C LEU A 105 7.18 6.67 -0.18
N PRO A 106 7.04 6.20 1.07
CA PRO A 106 5.83 5.53 1.51
C PRO A 106 4.73 6.56 1.78
N VAL A 107 3.51 6.24 1.35
CA VAL A 107 2.30 7.03 1.62
C VAL A 107 1.26 6.08 2.18
N ASP A 108 0.76 6.34 3.39
CA ASP A 108 -0.28 5.52 4.02
C ASP A 108 -1.23 6.40 4.84
N VAL A 109 -2.46 5.91 5.03
CA VAL A 109 -3.46 6.52 5.92
C VAL A 109 -3.29 6.04 7.36
N SER A 110 -2.62 4.90 7.56
CA SER A 110 -2.29 4.34 8.86
C SER A 110 -0.92 4.84 9.30
N GLU A 111 -0.86 5.58 10.42
CA GLU A 111 0.41 6.01 11.01
C GLU A 111 1.32 4.83 11.40
N ALA A 112 0.73 3.67 11.72
CA ALA A 112 1.50 2.47 12.07
C ALA A 112 2.20 1.82 10.86
N ALA A 113 1.83 2.22 9.64
CA ALA A 113 2.38 1.71 8.38
C ALA A 113 3.42 2.65 7.75
N LEU A 114 3.70 3.80 8.38
CA LEU A 114 4.75 4.76 7.99
C LEU A 114 5.97 4.61 8.91
#